data_AF-A0A2K4FP80-F1
#
_entry.id   AF-A0A2K4FP80-F1
#
_cell.length_a   1.000
_cell.length_b   1.000
_cell.length_c   1.000
_cell.angle_alpha   90.00
_cell.angle_beta   90.00
_cell.angle_gamma   90.00
#
_symmetry.space_group_name_H-M   'P 1'
#
loop_
_entity.id
_entity.type
_entity.pdbx_description
1 polymer ?
#
loop_
_entity_poly.entity_id
_entity_poly.type
_entity_poly.pdbx_seq_one_letter_code
_entity_poly.pdbx_strand_id
1 'polypeptide(L)'
;MNKIFLTSTLLFSLSALGQELPLDTSIKDLPPSLAIKVNKEIQLEVFRDKYNVYRHTIEGSSTDPGGFIISCDHLQRLKENTALLHISNVQQSVLPMLNNANERWNEYYLDFYFSSDEIPKSDNCVLQISSKKELPPSTVGEALNYTDGYFSFIDSDPYADLDDETAQQIILKKIANLIENNSYKESLLYFSMLERRQQDLPEDFYYYYAKSLKMSGESKKAMIYLKKYLAKYGKTGKYYERTTQLISEM
;
A
#
# COMPACT_ATOMS: atom_id res chain seq x y z
N MET A 1 -27.93 8.21 -8.42
CA MET A 1 -26.73 7.88 -7.63
C MET A 1 -25.51 8.03 -8.54
N ASN A 2 -24.49 8.74 -8.09
CA ASN A 2 -23.21 8.77 -8.80
C ASN A 2 -22.55 7.39 -8.68
N LYS A 3 -22.14 6.82 -9.81
CA LYS A 3 -21.43 5.54 -9.87
C LYS A 3 -19.97 5.82 -10.23
N ILE A 4 -19.05 5.13 -9.57
CA ILE A 4 -17.63 5.16 -9.88
C ILE A 4 -17.24 3.76 -10.33
N PHE A 5 -16.52 3.66 -11.44
CA PHE A 5 -15.96 2.39 -11.89
C PHE A 5 -14.49 2.35 -11.50
N LEU A 6 -14.12 1.40 -10.64
CA LEU A 6 -12.75 0.93 -10.52
C LEU A 6 -12.56 -0.13 -11.58
N THR A 7 -12.24 0.28 -12.81
CA THR A 7 -11.88 -0.64 -13.88
C THR A 7 -10.49 -1.23 -13.62
N SER A 8 -10.07 -2.22 -14.41
CA SER A 8 -8.71 -2.76 -14.43
C SER A 8 -7.69 -1.72 -14.93
N THR A 9 -7.58 -0.60 -14.22
CA THR A 9 -6.63 0.47 -14.41
C THR A 9 -5.84 0.55 -13.11
N LEU A 10 -4.82 -0.30 -13.01
CA LEU A 10 -3.65 -0.16 -12.15
C LEU A 10 -3.90 0.58 -10.82
N LEU A 11 -4.80 0.07 -9.99
CA LEU A 11 -4.55 0.11 -8.56
C LEU A 11 -3.32 -0.80 -8.39
N PHE A 12 -2.21 -0.26 -7.86
CA PHE A 12 -1.01 -1.03 -7.48
C PHE A 12 -0.03 -1.38 -8.64
N SER A 13 0.69 -0.40 -9.21
CA SER A 13 1.72 -0.62 -10.27
C SER A 13 2.99 -1.37 -9.85
N LEU A 14 2.93 -2.14 -8.76
CA LEU A 14 3.97 -3.07 -8.35
C LEU A 14 3.57 -4.54 -8.49
N SER A 15 2.28 -4.85 -8.66
CA SER A 15 1.80 -6.23 -8.77
C SER A 15 2.31 -6.96 -10.02
N ALA A 16 2.86 -6.24 -11.01
CA ALA A 16 3.38 -6.85 -12.23
C ALA A 16 4.58 -7.77 -11.98
N LEU A 17 5.29 -7.60 -10.85
CA LEU A 17 6.48 -8.38 -10.50
C LEU A 17 6.35 -9.12 -9.16
N GLY A 18 5.22 -8.95 -8.46
CA GLY A 18 4.99 -9.59 -7.18
C GLY A 18 4.47 -11.02 -7.31
N GLN A 19 4.61 -11.80 -6.24
CA GLN A 19 4.14 -13.19 -6.17
C GLN A 19 2.82 -13.26 -5.39
N GLU A 20 1.88 -14.12 -5.83
CA GLU A 20 0.66 -14.36 -5.05
C GLU A 20 1.01 -15.04 -3.72
N LEU A 21 0.41 -14.57 -2.63
CA LEU A 21 0.62 -15.17 -1.33
C LEU A 21 -0.06 -16.55 -1.25
N PRO A 22 0.58 -17.56 -0.64
CA PRO A 22 -0.05 -18.85 -0.37
C PRO A 22 -1.36 -18.70 0.39
N LEU A 23 -2.39 -19.48 0.03
CA LEU A 23 -3.73 -19.39 0.63
C LEU A 23 -3.76 -19.70 2.13
N ASP A 24 -2.79 -20.45 2.63
CA ASP A 24 -2.62 -20.81 4.04
C ASP A 24 -1.81 -19.78 4.84
N THR A 25 -1.27 -18.74 4.19
CA THR A 25 -0.56 -17.64 4.88
C THR A 25 -1.48 -17.01 5.92
N SER A 26 -1.02 -16.92 7.17
CA SER A 26 -1.78 -16.26 8.23
C SER A 26 -1.90 -14.76 7.96
N ILE A 27 -3.08 -14.19 8.25
CA ILE A 27 -3.29 -12.74 8.20
C ILE A 27 -2.34 -11.99 9.15
N LYS A 28 -1.88 -12.63 10.22
CA LYS A 28 -0.91 -12.04 11.17
C LYS A 28 0.52 -12.01 10.63
N ASP A 29 0.83 -12.86 9.66
CA ASP A 29 2.16 -13.05 9.10
C ASP A 29 2.28 -12.42 7.70
N LEU A 30 1.34 -11.52 7.35
CA LEU A 30 1.36 -10.82 6.07
C LEU A 30 2.61 -9.92 5.97
N PRO A 31 3.28 -9.91 4.81
CA PRO A 31 4.53 -9.18 4.67
C PRO A 31 4.29 -7.66 4.66
N PRO A 32 5.26 -6.84 5.08
CA PRO A 32 5.17 -5.38 5.00
C PRO A 32 5.11 -4.86 3.55
N SER A 33 5.49 -5.70 2.58
CA SER A 33 5.38 -5.46 1.14
C SER A 33 4.03 -5.90 0.56
N LEU A 34 3.05 -6.25 1.38
CA LEU A 34 1.72 -6.66 0.93
C LEU A 34 1.07 -5.60 0.02
N ALA A 35 0.60 -6.08 -1.13
CA ALA A 35 -0.20 -5.35 -2.09
C ALA A 35 -1.48 -6.13 -2.43
N ILE A 36 -2.48 -5.41 -2.94
CA ILE A 36 -3.70 -6.02 -3.48
C ILE A 36 -3.66 -5.88 -4.98
N LYS A 37 -4.08 -6.91 -5.71
CA LYS A 37 -4.34 -6.82 -7.15
C LYS A 37 -5.84 -6.89 -7.38
N VAL A 38 -6.37 -5.96 -8.15
CA VAL A 38 -7.78 -5.97 -8.57
C VAL A 38 -7.91 -6.83 -9.83
N ASN A 39 -8.60 -7.96 -9.72
CA ASN A 39 -8.74 -8.96 -10.78
C ASN A 39 -9.96 -8.73 -11.68
N LYS A 40 -10.97 -8.03 -11.18
CA LYS A 40 -12.24 -7.75 -11.88
C LYS A 40 -12.58 -6.27 -11.74
N GLU A 41 -13.24 -5.69 -12.73
CA GLU A 41 -13.78 -4.34 -12.61
C GLU A 41 -14.80 -4.25 -11.46
N ILE A 42 -14.62 -3.27 -10.57
CA ILE A 42 -15.47 -3.03 -9.41
C ILE A 42 -16.29 -1.77 -9.66
N GLN A 43 -17.61 -1.91 -9.71
CA GLN A 43 -18.51 -0.77 -9.70
C GLN A 43 -18.82 -0.36 -8.26
N LEU A 44 -18.41 0.84 -7.88
CA LEU A 44 -18.61 1.42 -6.56
C LEU A 44 -19.79 2.41 -6.57
N GLU A 45 -20.70 2.21 -5.63
CA GLU A 45 -21.85 3.08 -5.39
C GLU A 45 -21.59 4.00 -4.20
N VAL A 46 -21.87 5.30 -4.34
CA VAL A 46 -21.75 6.26 -3.24
C VAL A 46 -22.89 6.03 -2.25
N PHE A 47 -22.56 5.53 -1.05
CA PHE A 47 -23.54 5.21 -0.02
C PHE A 47 -23.79 6.38 0.95
N ARG A 48 -22.74 7.11 1.34
CA ARG A 48 -22.83 8.32 2.18
C ARG A 48 -21.83 9.38 1.71
N ASP A 49 -22.33 10.40 1.02
CA ASP A 49 -21.52 11.46 0.42
C ASP A 49 -20.71 12.27 1.46
N LYS A 50 -21.23 12.41 2.70
CA LYS A 50 -20.52 13.13 3.77
C LYS A 50 -19.27 12.41 4.29
N TYR A 51 -19.19 11.09 4.10
CA TYR A 51 -18.09 10.25 4.60
C TYR A 51 -17.34 9.53 3.46
N ASN A 52 -17.67 9.85 2.19
CA ASN A 52 -17.07 9.22 1.02
C ASN A 52 -17.00 7.68 1.14
N VAL A 53 -18.11 7.08 1.61
CA VAL A 53 -18.23 5.62 1.74
C VAL A 53 -18.72 5.06 0.40
N TYR A 54 -17.89 4.21 -0.21
CA TYR A 54 -18.19 3.56 -1.47
C TYR A 54 -18.47 2.07 -1.24
N ARG A 55 -19.65 1.62 -1.67
CA ARG A 55 -20.05 0.22 -1.52
C ARG A 55 -20.02 -0.47 -2.86
N HIS A 56 -19.38 -1.63 -2.92
CA HIS A 56 -19.67 -2.59 -3.96
C HIS A 56 -20.73 -3.56 -3.42
N THR A 57 -21.82 -3.72 -4.15
CA THR A 57 -22.83 -4.73 -3.83
C THR A 57 -22.75 -5.81 -4.91
N ILE A 58 -22.33 -7.02 -4.55
CA ILE A 58 -22.34 -8.16 -5.46
C ILE A 58 -23.79 -8.65 -5.55
N GLU A 59 -24.47 -8.37 -6.66
CA GLU A 59 -25.80 -8.93 -6.92
C GLU A 59 -25.68 -10.45 -7.14
N GLY A 60 -26.39 -11.25 -6.34
CA GLY A 60 -26.53 -12.71 -6.57
C GLY A 60 -25.62 -13.64 -5.76
N SER A 61 -24.75 -13.13 -4.87
CA SER A 61 -24.03 -13.97 -3.89
C SER A 61 -25.01 -14.49 -2.83
N SER A 62 -25.47 -15.72 -2.98
CA SER A 62 -26.53 -16.33 -2.18
C SER A 62 -26.07 -16.99 -0.87
N THR A 63 -24.81 -16.83 -0.45
CA THR A 63 -24.31 -17.57 0.73
C THR A 63 -23.55 -16.77 1.79
N ASP A 64 -23.08 -15.54 1.52
CA ASP A 64 -22.60 -14.66 2.60
C ASP A 64 -22.69 -13.17 2.18
N PRO A 65 -23.54 -12.35 2.81
CA PRO A 65 -23.68 -10.92 2.49
C PRO A 65 -22.50 -10.05 2.98
N GLY A 66 -21.40 -10.66 3.44
CA GLY A 66 -20.25 -9.96 3.99
C GLY A 66 -19.48 -9.12 2.95
N GLY A 67 -19.24 -9.66 1.76
CA GLY A 67 -18.58 -8.93 0.65
C GLY A 67 -17.37 -8.09 1.10
N PHE A 68 -17.19 -6.94 0.44
CA PHE A 68 -16.21 -5.94 0.86
C PHE A 68 -16.72 -4.52 0.65
N ILE A 69 -16.16 -3.57 1.41
CA ILE A 69 -16.44 -2.14 1.31
C ILE A 69 -15.12 -1.42 1.08
N ILE A 70 -15.14 -0.39 0.24
CA ILE A 70 -14.00 0.52 0.07
C ILE A 70 -14.42 1.89 0.60
N SER A 71 -13.80 2.34 1.68
CA SER A 71 -14.03 3.68 2.22
C SER A 71 -12.80 4.53 2.00
N CYS A 72 -12.94 5.76 1.53
CA CYS A 72 -11.83 6.69 1.37
C CYS A 72 -12.28 8.07 1.83
N ASP A 73 -11.63 8.67 2.82
CA ASP A 73 -12.03 10.00 3.31
C ASP A 73 -11.96 11.07 2.21
N HIS A 74 -11.06 10.90 1.23
CA HIS A 74 -10.97 11.73 0.04
C HIS A 74 -10.77 10.86 -1.21
N LEU A 75 -11.73 10.89 -2.15
CA LEU A 75 -11.58 10.21 -3.43
C LEU A 75 -10.51 10.93 -4.26
N GLN A 76 -9.33 10.33 -4.33
CA GLN A 76 -8.26 10.83 -5.18
C GLN A 76 -8.24 10.08 -6.51
N ARG A 77 -8.21 10.85 -7.60
CA ARG A 77 -7.84 10.31 -8.91
C ARG A 77 -6.33 10.14 -8.92
N LEU A 78 -5.87 8.90 -8.81
CA LEU A 78 -4.47 8.58 -9.02
C LEU A 78 -4.09 9.04 -10.44
N LYS A 79 -2.98 9.76 -10.57
CA LYS A 79 -2.41 10.04 -11.89
C LYS A 79 -1.94 8.73 -12.50
N GLU A 80 -2.11 8.59 -13.81
CA GLU A 80 -1.77 7.36 -14.53
C GLU A 80 -0.35 6.87 -14.17
N ASN A 81 -0.25 5.58 -13.82
CA ASN A 81 1.00 4.83 -13.65
C ASN A 81 1.97 5.26 -12.52
N THR A 82 1.63 6.18 -11.61
CA THR A 82 2.62 6.68 -10.61
C THR A 82 2.38 6.28 -9.16
N ALA A 83 1.15 5.97 -8.77
CA ALA A 83 0.86 5.74 -7.36
C ALA A 83 0.90 4.25 -7.01
N LEU A 84 1.91 3.88 -6.23
CA LEU A 84 1.93 2.62 -5.49
C LEU A 84 1.09 2.79 -4.25
N LEU A 85 -0.03 2.08 -4.20
CA LEU A 85 -0.77 1.92 -2.97
C LEU A 85 -0.11 0.77 -2.19
N HIS A 86 0.07 0.96 -0.90
CA HIS A 86 0.66 -0.03 -0.01
C HIS A 86 -0.30 -0.27 1.13
N ILE A 87 -0.37 -1.52 1.60
CA ILE A 87 -1.07 -1.81 2.84
C ILE A 87 -0.19 -1.32 3.97
N SER A 88 -0.63 -0.23 4.59
CA SER A 88 0.06 0.43 5.69
C SER A 88 -0.21 -0.24 7.04
N ASN A 89 -1.34 -0.92 7.15
CA ASN A 89 -1.81 -1.55 8.38
C ASN A 89 -2.92 -2.56 8.05
N VAL A 90 -2.97 -3.64 8.82
CA VAL A 90 -4.03 -4.65 8.79
C VAL A 90 -4.63 -4.76 10.18
N GLN A 91 -5.95 -4.60 10.29
CA GLN A 91 -6.64 -4.70 11.58
C GLN A 91 -7.79 -5.69 11.50
N GLN A 92 -7.99 -6.43 12.59
CA GLN A 92 -9.18 -7.23 12.80
C GLN A 92 -10.04 -6.54 13.86
N SER A 93 -11.32 -6.35 13.56
CA SER A 93 -12.26 -5.75 14.49
C SER A 93 -13.57 -6.54 14.57
N VAL A 94 -14.29 -6.38 15.67
CA VAL A 94 -15.57 -7.04 15.93
C VAL A 94 -16.59 -5.99 16.28
N LEU A 95 -17.72 -5.98 15.60
CA LEU A 95 -18.81 -5.05 15.86
C LEU A 95 -20.08 -5.81 16.20
N PRO A 96 -20.62 -5.63 17.43
CA PRO A 96 -21.88 -6.26 17.80
C PRO A 96 -23.03 -5.61 17.02
N MET A 97 -23.84 -6.45 16.40
CA MET A 97 -25.01 -6.09 15.61
C MET A 97 -26.28 -6.57 16.28
N LEU A 98 -27.37 -5.83 16.05
CA LEU A 98 -28.73 -6.22 16.43
C LEU A 98 -29.57 -6.33 15.17
N ASN A 99 -30.26 -7.45 14.99
CA ASN A 99 -31.26 -7.56 13.92
C ASN A 99 -32.61 -6.94 14.37
N ASN A 100 -33.57 -6.87 13.45
CA ASN A 100 -34.91 -6.33 13.73
C ASN A 100 -35.70 -7.12 14.79
N ALA A 101 -35.26 -8.35 15.10
CA ALA A 101 -35.82 -9.19 16.15
C ALA A 101 -35.08 -9.04 17.50
N ASN A 102 -34.14 -8.08 17.62
CA ASN A 102 -33.27 -7.86 18.77
C ASN A 102 -32.31 -9.02 19.09
N GLU A 103 -32.08 -9.93 18.14
CA GLU A 103 -31.06 -10.96 18.29
C GLU A 103 -29.69 -10.34 18.03
N ARG A 104 -28.74 -10.65 18.93
CA ARG A 104 -27.36 -10.21 18.84
C ARG A 104 -26.56 -11.16 17.96
N TRP A 105 -25.77 -10.59 17.07
CA TRP A 105 -24.73 -11.31 16.34
C TRP A 105 -23.49 -10.41 16.25
N ASN A 106 -22.33 -10.99 15.94
CA ASN A 106 -21.10 -10.23 15.75
C ASN A 106 -20.77 -10.18 14.27
N GLU A 107 -20.48 -8.99 13.75
CA GLU A 107 -19.84 -8.83 12.44
C GLU A 107 -18.34 -8.68 12.66
N TYR A 108 -17.57 -9.46 11.90
CA TYR A 108 -16.12 -9.44 11.97
C TYR A 108 -15.57 -8.74 10.74
N TYR A 109 -14.65 -7.81 10.95
CA TYR A 109 -14.01 -7.07 9.87
C TYR A 109 -12.53 -7.38 9.82
N LEU A 110 -12.03 -7.42 8.60
CA LEU A 110 -10.62 -7.38 8.26
C LEU A 110 -10.37 -6.13 7.43
N ASP A 111 -9.72 -5.15 8.03
CA ASP A 111 -9.49 -3.82 7.48
C ASP A 111 -8.06 -3.72 6.94
N PHE A 112 -7.93 -3.46 5.63
CA PHE A 112 -6.68 -3.16 4.96
C PHE A 112 -6.59 -1.67 4.70
N TYR A 113 -5.74 -0.98 5.44
CA TYR A 113 -5.52 0.45 5.29
C TYR A 113 -4.50 0.71 4.19
N PHE A 114 -4.91 1.40 3.14
CA PHE A 114 -4.03 1.79 2.06
C PHE A 114 -3.49 3.20 2.26
N SER A 115 -2.19 3.32 2.05
CA SER A 115 -1.52 4.60 1.82
C SER A 115 -0.72 4.50 0.53
N SER A 116 -0.68 5.55 -0.27
CA SER A 116 0.39 5.71 -1.25
C SER A 116 1.37 6.75 -0.75
N ASP A 117 2.55 6.83 -1.37
CA ASP A 117 3.46 7.94 -1.11
C ASP A 117 2.80 9.30 -1.40
N GLU A 118 1.78 9.35 -2.27
CA GLU A 118 1.02 10.56 -2.61
C GLU A 118 -0.15 10.83 -1.65
N ILE A 119 -0.60 9.84 -0.86
CA ILE A 119 -1.74 9.95 0.05
C ILE A 119 -1.23 10.13 1.49
N PRO A 120 -1.52 11.26 2.16
CA PRO A 120 -1.21 11.43 3.57
C PRO A 120 -1.81 10.29 4.39
N LYS A 121 -1.10 9.81 5.41
CA LYS A 121 -1.62 8.76 6.33
C LYS A 121 -2.97 9.12 6.98
N SER A 122 -3.33 10.40 7.04
CA SER A 122 -4.63 10.88 7.54
C SER A 122 -5.79 10.59 6.58
N ASP A 123 -5.51 10.31 5.32
CA ASP A 123 -6.49 10.22 4.23
C ASP A 123 -6.60 8.77 3.72
N ASN A 124 -6.27 7.80 4.58
CA ASN A 124 -6.17 6.40 4.22
C ASN A 124 -7.49 5.87 3.64
N CYS A 125 -7.41 5.23 2.48
CA CYS A 125 -8.48 4.35 2.04
C CYS A 125 -8.46 3.05 2.86
N VAL A 126 -9.61 2.43 3.04
CA VAL A 126 -9.76 1.15 3.73
C VAL A 126 -10.52 0.19 2.83
N LEU A 127 -9.96 -0.99 2.57
CA LEU A 127 -10.72 -2.14 2.10
C LEU A 127 -11.11 -2.93 3.33
N GLN A 128 -12.40 -2.94 3.60
CA GLN A 128 -12.98 -3.70 4.69
C GLN A 128 -13.60 -4.96 4.11
N ILE A 129 -13.09 -6.12 4.50
CA ILE A 129 -13.71 -7.42 4.23
C ILE A 129 -14.55 -7.76 5.46
N SER A 130 -15.83 -8.03 5.27
CA SER A 130 -16.71 -8.39 6.39
C SER A 130 -17.12 -9.86 6.33
N SER A 131 -17.21 -10.49 7.50
CA SER A 131 -17.60 -11.87 7.68
C SER A 131 -18.69 -11.96 8.74
N LYS A 132 -19.74 -12.73 8.44
CA LYS A 132 -20.80 -13.08 9.40
C LYS A 132 -20.54 -14.38 10.16
N LYS A 133 -19.39 -15.02 9.93
CA LYS A 133 -19.00 -16.23 10.67
C LYS A 133 -18.62 -15.89 12.11
N GLU A 134 -18.50 -16.91 12.95
CA GLU A 134 -18.12 -16.74 14.37
C GLU A 134 -16.72 -16.16 14.59
N LEU A 135 -15.87 -16.14 13.56
CA LEU A 135 -14.48 -15.65 13.62
C LEU A 135 -14.11 -14.83 12.37
N PRO A 136 -13.19 -13.85 12.50
CA PRO A 136 -12.64 -13.13 11.35
C PRO A 136 -11.78 -14.06 10.48
N PRO A 137 -11.58 -13.74 9.19
CA PRO A 137 -10.63 -14.47 8.35
C PRO A 137 -9.24 -14.49 9.00
N SER A 138 -8.69 -15.68 9.13
CA SER A 138 -7.40 -15.95 9.78
C SER A 138 -6.29 -16.24 8.77
N THR A 139 -6.65 -16.58 7.52
CA THR A 139 -5.74 -16.85 6.41
C THR A 139 -6.08 -16.02 5.17
N VAL A 140 -5.11 -15.91 4.25
CA VAL A 140 -5.30 -15.30 2.92
C VAL A 140 -6.46 -15.95 2.17
N GLY A 141 -6.52 -17.27 2.12
CA GLY A 141 -7.57 -18.00 1.42
C GLY A 141 -8.96 -17.76 2.01
N GLU A 142 -9.07 -17.71 3.34
CA GLU A 142 -10.32 -17.34 4.00
C GLU A 142 -10.75 -15.92 3.61
N ALA A 143 -9.84 -14.94 3.63
CA ALA A 143 -10.14 -13.56 3.25
C ALA A 143 -10.59 -13.46 1.78
N LEU A 144 -9.87 -14.12 0.87
CA LEU A 144 -10.17 -14.08 -0.57
C LEU A 144 -11.54 -14.69 -0.91
N ASN A 145 -11.99 -15.71 -0.17
CA ASN A 145 -13.33 -16.28 -0.34
C ASN A 145 -14.46 -15.26 -0.17
N TYR A 146 -14.29 -14.25 0.70
CA TYR A 146 -15.27 -13.17 0.88
C TYR A 146 -15.26 -12.12 -0.23
N THR A 147 -14.21 -12.13 -1.06
CA THR A 147 -14.02 -11.17 -2.13
C THR A 147 -14.48 -11.68 -3.49
N ASP A 148 -14.97 -12.92 -3.60
CA ASP A 148 -15.38 -13.56 -4.85
C ASP A 148 -14.37 -13.39 -6.01
N GLY A 149 -13.07 -13.43 -5.67
CA GLY A 149 -11.99 -13.28 -6.64
C GLY A 149 -11.88 -11.89 -7.28
N TYR A 150 -12.51 -10.85 -6.71
CA TYR A 150 -12.26 -9.45 -7.12
C TYR A 150 -10.83 -9.01 -6.79
N PHE A 151 -10.20 -9.64 -5.79
CA PHE A 151 -8.85 -9.31 -5.36
C PHE A 151 -7.93 -10.55 -5.33
N SER A 152 -6.63 -10.31 -5.45
CA SER A 152 -5.56 -11.21 -5.00
C SER A 152 -4.66 -10.45 -4.02
N PHE A 153 -4.06 -11.17 -3.07
CA PHE A 153 -3.01 -10.63 -2.21
C PHE A 153 -1.65 -11.03 -2.75
N ILE A 154 -0.75 -10.05 -2.88
CA ILE A 154 0.53 -10.19 -3.56
C ILE A 154 1.63 -9.65 -2.65
N ASP A 155 2.71 -10.41 -2.52
CA ASP A 155 3.97 -9.83 -2.05
C ASP A 155 4.58 -9.01 -3.19
N SER A 156 4.58 -7.68 -3.04
CA SER A 156 5.13 -6.78 -4.05
C SER A 156 6.66 -6.73 -4.08
N ASP A 157 7.32 -7.43 -3.17
CA ASP A 157 8.77 -7.56 -3.16
C ASP A 157 9.21 -8.75 -4.03
N PRO A 158 9.83 -8.51 -5.20
CA PRO A 158 10.26 -9.59 -6.09
C PRO A 158 11.42 -10.42 -5.51
N TYR A 159 11.95 -10.05 -4.34
CA TYR A 159 13.03 -10.72 -3.65
C TYR A 159 12.58 -11.29 -2.30
N ALA A 160 11.27 -11.43 -2.05
CA ALA A 160 10.72 -11.89 -0.77
C ALA A 160 11.33 -13.24 -0.32
N ASP A 161 11.66 -14.12 -1.26
CA ASP A 161 12.24 -15.44 -0.99
C ASP A 161 13.76 -15.43 -0.74
N LEU A 162 14.42 -14.27 -0.90
CA LEU A 162 15.85 -14.11 -0.65
C LEU A 162 16.09 -13.65 0.80
N ASP A 163 17.22 -14.05 1.36
CA ASP A 163 17.67 -13.47 2.63
C ASP A 163 17.91 -11.95 2.47
N ASP A 164 17.75 -11.22 3.58
CA ASP A 164 17.77 -9.76 3.57
C ASP A 164 19.08 -9.17 3.05
N GLU A 165 20.22 -9.83 3.32
CA GLU A 165 21.53 -9.38 2.85
C GLU A 165 21.63 -9.50 1.32
N THR A 166 21.27 -10.66 0.77
CA THR A 166 21.26 -10.89 -0.69
C THR A 166 20.28 -9.96 -1.40
N ALA A 167 19.05 -9.84 -0.88
CA ALA A 167 18.03 -8.94 -1.44
C ALA A 167 18.52 -7.49 -1.45
N GLN A 168 19.11 -7.03 -0.34
CA GLN A 168 19.68 -5.69 -0.23
C GLN A 168 20.78 -5.44 -1.26
N GLN A 169 21.74 -6.36 -1.40
CA GLN A 169 22.83 -6.19 -2.36
C GLN A 169 22.30 -6.04 -3.79
N ILE A 170 21.28 -6.84 -4.16
CA ILE A 170 20.62 -6.74 -5.46
C ILE A 170 19.92 -5.38 -5.62
N ILE A 171 19.14 -4.97 -4.61
CA ILE A 171 18.39 -3.70 -4.63
C ILE A 171 19.35 -2.51 -4.75
N LEU A 172 20.41 -2.46 -3.94
CA LEU A 172 21.42 -1.40 -3.98
C LEU A 172 22.13 -1.34 -5.33
N LYS A 173 22.49 -2.49 -5.90
CA LYS A 173 23.10 -2.57 -7.23
C LYS A 173 22.17 -2.04 -8.31
N LYS A 174 20.87 -2.34 -8.22
CA LYS A 174 19.86 -1.78 -9.14
C LYS A 174 19.70 -0.28 -8.98
N ILE A 175 19.63 0.22 -7.75
CA ILE A 175 19.58 1.67 -7.47
C ILE A 175 20.79 2.37 -8.07
N ALA A 176 22.00 1.87 -7.83
CA ALA A 176 23.25 2.44 -8.34
C ALA A 176 23.24 2.52 -9.87
N ASN A 177 22.92 1.40 -10.54
CA ASN A 177 22.83 1.33 -12.00
C ASN A 177 21.79 2.32 -12.57
N LEU A 178 20.62 2.44 -11.94
CA LEU A 178 19.59 3.39 -12.39
C LEU A 178 20.03 4.85 -12.20
N ILE A 179 20.70 5.16 -11.10
CA ILE A 179 21.25 6.51 -10.86
C ILE A 179 22.35 6.85 -11.87
N GLU A 180 23.26 5.90 -12.16
CA GLU A 180 24.32 6.07 -13.17
C GLU A 180 23.74 6.36 -14.56
N ASN A 181 22.59 5.78 -14.89
CA ASN A 181 21.88 6.00 -16.15
C ASN A 181 20.89 7.18 -16.12
N ASN A 182 20.86 7.98 -15.05
CA ASN A 182 19.89 9.08 -14.85
C ASN A 182 18.41 8.65 -14.86
N SER A 183 18.13 7.35 -14.66
CA SER A 183 16.80 6.77 -14.51
C SER A 183 16.28 6.98 -13.08
N TYR A 184 16.18 8.25 -12.68
CA TYR A 184 15.85 8.63 -11.29
C TYR A 184 14.45 8.18 -10.90
N LYS A 185 13.47 8.27 -11.80
CA LYS A 185 12.07 7.92 -11.53
C LYS A 185 11.93 6.42 -11.27
N GLU A 186 12.57 5.60 -12.11
CA GLU A 186 12.59 4.15 -11.97
C GLU A 186 13.32 3.71 -10.69
N SER A 187 14.34 4.46 -10.25
CA SER A 187 15.06 4.14 -9.02
C SER A 187 14.20 4.26 -7.75
N LEU A 188 13.17 5.13 -7.76
CA LEU A 188 12.30 5.37 -6.60
C LEU A 188 11.63 4.10 -6.11
N LEU A 189 11.30 3.20 -7.04
CA LEU A 189 10.70 1.92 -6.72
C LEU A 189 11.60 1.09 -5.80
N TYR A 190 12.87 0.98 -6.17
CA TYR A 190 13.86 0.19 -5.44
C TYR A 190 14.25 0.84 -4.12
N PHE A 191 14.24 2.17 -4.03
CA PHE A 191 14.39 2.87 -2.76
C PHE A 191 13.26 2.55 -1.78
N SER A 192 12.01 2.56 -2.25
CA SER A 192 10.85 2.18 -1.43
C SER A 192 10.95 0.72 -0.96
N MET A 193 11.37 -0.20 -1.83
CA MET A 193 11.64 -1.60 -1.44
C MET A 193 12.71 -1.68 -0.33
N LEU A 194 13.81 -0.96 -0.47
CA LEU A 194 14.90 -0.97 0.50
C LEU A 194 14.47 -0.38 1.86
N GLU A 195 13.70 0.72 1.85
CA GLU A 195 13.17 1.34 3.09
C GLU A 195 12.27 0.38 3.87
N ARG A 196 11.43 -0.40 3.18
CA ARG A 196 10.53 -1.36 3.84
C ARG A 196 11.27 -2.50 4.53
N ARG A 197 12.41 -2.92 3.98
CA ARG A 197 13.21 -4.03 4.52
C ARG A 197 14.07 -3.62 5.71
N GLN A 198 14.44 -2.34 5.84
CA GLN A 198 15.46 -1.94 6.81
C GLN A 198 14.95 -0.96 7.86
N GLN A 199 15.24 -1.31 9.11
CA GLN A 199 15.14 -0.37 10.22
C GLN A 199 16.31 0.63 10.24
N ASP A 200 17.50 0.23 9.76
CA ASP A 200 18.69 1.09 9.72
C ASP A 200 19.28 1.21 8.32
N LEU A 201 18.89 2.27 7.62
CA LEU A 201 19.34 2.55 6.26
C LEU A 201 20.72 3.23 6.25
N PRO A 202 21.60 2.87 5.28
CA PRO A 202 22.92 3.48 5.17
C PRO A 202 22.84 4.98 4.89
N GLU A 203 23.87 5.73 5.23
CA GLU A 203 23.89 7.19 5.04
C GLU A 203 23.59 7.62 3.60
N ASP A 204 24.23 6.95 2.63
CA ASP A 204 24.08 7.16 1.20
C ASP A 204 22.60 7.05 0.75
N PHE A 205 21.78 6.21 1.40
CA PHE A 205 20.37 6.02 1.06
C PHE A 205 19.60 7.33 1.08
N TYR A 206 19.67 8.08 2.18
CA TYR A 206 18.82 9.26 2.37
C TYR A 206 19.13 10.36 1.35
N TYR A 207 20.42 10.58 1.07
CA TYR A 207 20.84 11.58 0.08
C TYR A 207 20.43 11.18 -1.33
N TYR A 208 20.76 9.95 -1.76
CA TYR A 208 20.46 9.53 -3.13
C TYR A 208 18.96 9.35 -3.35
N TYR A 209 18.20 8.91 -2.35
CA TYR A 209 16.75 8.82 -2.46
C TYR A 209 16.13 10.20 -2.61
N ALA A 210 16.52 11.17 -1.78
CA ALA A 210 16.06 12.55 -1.91
C ALA A 210 16.42 13.17 -3.26
N LYS A 211 17.65 12.92 -3.75
CA LYS A 211 18.07 13.35 -5.08
C LYS A 211 17.18 12.76 -6.15
N SER A 212 16.95 11.44 -6.15
CA SER A 212 16.07 10.78 -7.11
C SER A 212 14.64 11.34 -7.07
N LEU A 213 14.11 11.59 -5.86
CA LEU A 213 12.78 12.19 -5.67
C LEU A 213 12.72 13.59 -6.31
N LYS A 214 13.69 14.46 -6.03
CA LYS A 214 13.76 15.79 -6.64
C LYS A 214 13.82 15.73 -8.16
N MET A 215 14.73 14.90 -8.71
CA MET A 215 14.91 14.74 -10.15
C MET A 215 13.67 14.18 -10.85
N SER A 216 12.78 13.51 -10.10
CA SER A 216 11.51 12.97 -10.58
C SER A 216 10.32 13.91 -10.38
N GLY A 217 10.54 15.14 -9.88
CA GLY A 217 9.50 16.13 -9.62
C GLY A 217 8.82 16.02 -8.24
N GLU A 218 9.29 15.12 -7.37
CA GLU A 218 8.72 14.84 -6.05
C GLU A 218 9.36 15.70 -4.94
N SER A 219 9.49 17.00 -5.16
CA SER A 219 10.28 17.91 -4.30
C SER A 219 9.82 17.93 -2.83
N LYS A 220 8.51 17.84 -2.56
CA LYS A 220 8.00 17.80 -1.18
C LYS A 220 8.51 16.57 -0.41
N LYS A 221 8.51 15.40 -1.05
CA LYS A 221 9.03 14.15 -0.47
C LYS A 221 10.54 14.21 -0.33
N ALA A 222 11.24 14.69 -1.36
CA ALA A 222 12.69 14.87 -1.29
C ALA A 222 13.10 15.71 -0.07
N MET A 223 12.37 16.79 0.23
CA MET A 223 12.63 17.64 1.39
C MET A 223 12.48 16.88 2.72
N ILE A 224 11.53 15.94 2.82
CA ILE A 224 11.37 15.08 4.00
C ILE A 224 12.63 14.22 4.22
N TYR A 225 13.14 13.58 3.16
CA TYR A 225 14.33 12.74 3.26
C TYR A 225 15.61 13.52 3.52
N LEU A 226 15.76 14.74 2.98
CA LEU A 226 16.89 15.61 3.31
C LEU A 226 16.86 16.04 4.78
N LYS A 227 15.68 16.33 5.33
CA LYS A 227 15.52 16.59 6.77
C LYS A 227 15.84 15.37 7.62
N LYS A 228 15.40 14.16 7.22
CA LYS A 228 15.77 12.90 7.88
C LYS A 228 17.30 12.72 7.89
N TYR A 229 17.97 12.96 6.76
CA TYR A 229 19.43 12.90 6.65
C TYR A 229 20.10 13.88 7.63
N LEU A 230 19.72 15.16 7.60
CA LEU A 230 20.34 16.19 8.46
C LEU A 230 20.09 15.93 9.94
N ALA A 231 18.92 15.41 10.30
CA ALA A 231 18.61 15.03 11.67
C ALA A 231 19.47 13.86 12.17
N LYS A 232 19.75 12.88 11.30
CA LYS A 232 20.51 11.66 11.66
C LYS A 232 22.03 11.89 11.64
N TYR A 233 22.56 12.56 10.61
CA TYR A 233 24.01 12.68 10.37
C TYR A 233 24.56 14.09 10.56
N GLY A 234 23.71 15.12 10.57
CA GLY A 234 24.10 16.50 10.82
C GLY A 234 25.18 17.02 9.86
N LYS A 235 26.06 17.88 10.39
CA LYS A 235 27.18 18.49 9.66
C LYS A 235 28.33 17.53 9.40
N THR A 236 28.39 16.41 10.12
CA THR A 236 29.46 15.42 10.02
C THR A 236 29.22 14.37 8.94
N GLY A 237 28.01 14.35 8.36
CA GLY A 237 27.67 13.40 7.31
C GLY A 237 28.41 13.67 5.99
N LYS A 238 28.81 12.58 5.32
CA LYS A 238 29.50 12.52 4.01
C LYS A 238 28.85 13.36 2.92
N TYR A 239 27.53 13.54 2.97
CA TYR A 239 26.74 14.31 2.00
C TYR A 239 26.19 15.63 2.53
N TYR A 240 26.71 16.17 3.64
CA TYR A 240 26.15 17.39 4.25
C TYR A 240 26.10 18.57 3.26
N GLU A 241 27.21 18.92 2.63
CA GLU A 241 27.28 20.04 1.68
C GLU A 241 26.31 19.85 0.52
N ARG A 242 26.34 18.66 -0.10
CA ARG A 242 25.44 18.31 -1.21
C ARG A 242 23.97 18.34 -0.81
N THR A 243 23.65 17.96 0.43
CA THR A 243 22.29 18.03 0.99
C THR A 243 21.85 19.48 1.14
N THR A 244 22.68 20.35 1.71
CA THR A 244 22.36 21.78 1.85
C THR A 244 22.18 22.47 0.51
N GLN A 245 23.02 22.14 -0.47
CA GLN A 245 22.87 22.61 -1.84
C GLN A 245 21.54 22.14 -2.43
N LEU A 246 21.24 20.85 -2.33
CA LEU A 246 20.01 20.29 -2.89
C LEU A 246 18.77 20.97 -2.31
N ILE A 247 18.75 21.27 -1.00
CA ILE A 247 17.69 22.03 -0.31
C ILE A 247 17.55 23.45 -0.88
N SER A 248 18.67 24.15 -1.14
CA SER A 248 18.64 25.53 -1.65
C SER A 248 18.10 25.66 -3.08
N GLU A 249 18.16 24.57 -3.84
CA GLU A 249 17.73 24.47 -5.22
C GLU A 249 16.29 23.92 -5.37
N MET A 250 15.53 23.79 -4.27
CA MET A 250 14.14 23.29 -4.25
C MET A 250 13.14 24.42 -4.11
#